data_AF-A0A0T6BAE9-F1
#
_entry.id   AF-A0A0T6BAE9-F1
#
_cell.length_a   1.000
_cell.length_b   1.000
_cell.length_c   1.000
_cell.angle_alpha   90.00
_cell.angle_beta   90.00
_cell.angle_gamma   90.00
#
_symmetry.space_group_name_H-M   'P 1'
#
loop_
_entity.id
_entity.type
_entity.pdbx_description
1 polymer ?
#
loop_
_entity_poly.entity_id
_entity_poly.type
_entity_poly.pdbx_seq_one_letter_code
_entity_poly.pdbx_strand_id
1 'polypeptide(L)'
;MLLDARADINARNHKHQTALHMAALSQSTEILEVLLKRGADPNAADANDRTPLHGAIVKFSRTCEPAKLLLNAGANVNKPDAFGYTPLHLAALNEFSQSVMLLLSYGGDMTAKTNGGVSVLTFITRRTPDVIPKFIGKLDSSIKLNDHEIGDVDCEVKLDFRILVPSVTKGETDLLLNFIEVGHREILKHPLCETFLFLKWRRIRKFFLFSLFYHSLFALLFTAYIQGVFLKSGDIANSSLNETLNEDVTQSQCMIPISVLISGYSMFILNCLLLAKEVFQVAHSWLSYIKQWENWLQWLIILSVFCSVYRHNPNVRCNVATWQHHVAAIGIFLTWLELLIIVGRFPIFGIYIQMFTTVAVNFSKFLMAYMCLLIAFSLSFGVLLSKYKSFKEPAWTLLKTIIMMSGELEYEDVFYDDEAPIIYPVTAHIMYLAFVLLVTIILTNLMVGLAVSDIQELQRSAGLDRLVRQAELVAHLESMLFSRLLYCVPHRLLTFFHKHALLLRSQYYWALYIRPNDPRETKIPRYIIQNIYRLVVERKPRRKRRSDKCIRKGGSVSRVNSNISAISMEKI
;
A
#
# COMPACT_ATOMS: atom_id res chain seq x y z
N MET A 1 56.14 14.22 -11.04
CA MET A 1 57.13 15.05 -10.32
C MET A 1 56.87 15.14 -8.82
N LEU A 2 55.85 15.86 -8.33
CA LEU A 2 55.61 15.97 -6.86
C LEU A 2 55.39 14.61 -6.18
N LEU A 3 54.61 13.72 -6.80
CA LEU A 3 54.39 12.36 -6.29
C LEU A 3 55.66 11.50 -6.34
N ASP A 4 56.60 11.80 -7.23
CA ASP A 4 57.89 11.11 -7.31
C ASP A 4 58.86 11.62 -6.23
N ALA A 5 58.69 12.88 -5.83
CA ALA A 5 59.36 13.49 -4.68
C ALA A 5 58.74 13.13 -3.32
N ARG A 6 57.92 12.07 -3.25
CA ARG A 6 57.24 11.56 -2.03
C ARG A 6 56.26 12.55 -1.38
N ALA A 7 55.62 13.44 -2.15
CA ALA A 7 54.51 14.22 -1.64
C ALA A 7 53.38 13.31 -1.15
N ASP A 8 52.81 13.60 0.03
CA ASP A 8 51.68 12.84 0.57
C ASP A 8 50.44 13.03 -0.31
N ILE A 9 49.99 11.94 -0.93
CA ILE A 9 48.86 11.93 -1.87
C ILE A 9 47.51 12.16 -1.18
N ASN A 10 47.43 11.84 0.11
CA ASN A 10 46.23 11.96 0.93
C ASN A 10 46.28 13.19 1.84
N ALA A 11 47.24 14.08 1.63
CA ALA A 11 47.32 15.35 2.34
C ALA A 11 46.00 16.13 2.22
N ARG A 12 45.54 16.67 3.35
CA ARG A 12 44.26 17.35 3.47
C ARG A 12 44.46 18.85 3.67
N ASN A 13 43.68 19.67 2.99
CA ASN A 13 43.63 21.10 3.24
C ASN A 13 42.75 21.45 4.47
N HIS A 14 42.56 22.75 4.76
CA HIS A 14 41.73 23.23 5.87
C HIS A 14 40.24 22.81 5.80
N LYS A 15 39.73 22.41 4.63
CA LYS A 15 38.38 21.85 4.43
C LYS A 15 38.37 20.33 4.39
N HIS A 16 39.46 19.69 4.83
CA HIS A 16 39.70 18.26 4.73
C HIS A 16 39.69 17.69 3.31
N GLN A 17 39.81 18.52 2.28
CA GLN A 17 39.84 18.09 0.89
C GLN A 17 41.23 17.58 0.53
N THR A 18 41.27 16.42 -0.12
CA THR A 18 42.47 15.82 -0.70
C THR A 18 42.74 16.36 -2.11
N ALA A 19 43.94 16.11 -2.65
CA ALA A 19 44.26 16.41 -4.05
C ALA A 19 43.23 15.80 -5.02
N LEU A 20 42.68 14.62 -4.68
CA LEU A 20 41.67 13.93 -5.48
C LEU A 20 40.33 14.69 -5.53
N HIS A 21 39.92 15.37 -4.45
CA HIS A 21 38.74 16.24 -4.47
C HIS A 21 38.92 17.42 -5.42
N MET A 22 40.09 18.05 -5.40
CA MET A 22 40.40 19.19 -6.27
C MET A 22 40.46 18.79 -7.74
N ALA A 23 41.04 17.62 -8.03
CA ALA A 23 41.05 17.05 -9.38
C ALA A 23 39.62 16.74 -9.88
N ALA A 24 38.74 16.22 -9.01
CA ALA A 24 37.35 15.97 -9.34
C ALA A 24 36.54 17.26 -9.59
N LEU A 25 36.70 18.27 -8.73
CA LEU A 25 36.03 19.58 -8.87
C LEU A 25 36.45 20.32 -10.14
N SER A 26 37.74 20.23 -10.50
CA SER A 26 38.28 20.81 -11.74
C SER A 26 37.99 19.98 -12.99
N GLN A 27 37.35 18.80 -12.84
CA GLN A 27 37.06 17.87 -13.94
C GLN A 27 38.30 17.38 -14.71
N SER A 28 39.47 17.37 -14.07
CA SER A 28 40.72 16.92 -14.70
C SER A 28 40.85 15.40 -14.65
N THR A 29 40.48 14.73 -15.75
CA THR A 29 40.53 13.27 -15.88
C THR A 29 41.96 12.72 -15.78
N GLU A 30 42.93 13.41 -16.39
CA GLU A 30 44.34 12.99 -16.37
C GLU A 30 44.92 13.00 -14.95
N ILE A 31 44.65 14.06 -14.18
CA ILE A 31 45.11 14.16 -12.80
C ILE A 31 44.41 13.12 -11.93
N LEU A 32 43.10 12.91 -12.12
CA LEU A 32 42.37 11.85 -11.44
C LEU A 32 42.99 10.47 -11.70
N GLU A 33 43.28 10.13 -12.95
CA GLU A 33 43.91 8.85 -13.28
C GLU A 33 45.27 8.67 -12.62
N VAL A 34 46.13 9.70 -12.64
CA VAL A 34 47.45 9.64 -12.01
C VAL A 34 47.34 9.46 -10.50
N LEU A 35 46.45 10.22 -9.85
CA LEU A 35 46.25 10.13 -8.40
C LEU A 35 45.69 8.75 -7.99
N LEU A 36 44.70 8.24 -8.72
CA LEU A 36 44.11 6.93 -8.46
C LEU A 36 45.11 5.79 -8.68
N LYS A 37 45.92 5.84 -9.76
CA LYS A 37 46.99 4.86 -10.01
C LYS A 37 48.05 4.83 -8.92
N ARG A 38 48.26 5.95 -8.23
CA ARG A 38 49.22 6.09 -7.12
C ARG A 38 48.58 5.81 -5.75
N GLY A 39 47.36 5.28 -5.70
CA GLY A 39 46.71 4.82 -4.47
C GLY A 39 46.01 5.91 -3.66
N ALA A 40 45.60 7.01 -4.28
CA ALA A 40 44.73 7.99 -3.62
C ALA A 40 43.39 7.37 -3.22
N ASP A 41 42.90 7.67 -2.02
CA ASP A 41 41.63 7.12 -1.53
C ASP A 41 40.41 7.76 -2.25
N PRO A 42 39.66 7.00 -3.07
CA PRO A 42 38.48 7.50 -3.78
C PRO A 42 37.29 7.78 -2.85
N ASN A 43 37.35 7.36 -1.58
CA ASN A 43 36.32 7.51 -0.57
C ASN A 43 36.68 8.50 0.54
N ALA A 44 37.79 9.25 0.37
CA ALA A 44 38.16 10.30 1.30
C ALA A 44 36.99 11.28 1.51
N ALA A 45 36.72 11.66 2.75
CA ALA A 45 35.65 12.59 3.09
C ALA A 45 36.21 13.98 3.39
N ASP A 46 35.61 15.02 2.81
CA ASP A 46 35.86 16.41 3.17
C ASP A 46 35.09 16.83 4.43
N ALA A 47 35.19 18.11 4.84
CA ALA A 47 34.56 18.63 6.05
C ALA A 47 33.01 18.50 6.08
N ASN A 48 32.37 18.28 4.93
CA ASN A 48 30.93 18.08 4.81
C ASN A 48 30.58 16.62 4.45
N ASP A 49 31.47 15.67 4.74
CA ASP A 49 31.35 14.26 4.36
C ASP A 49 31.21 14.01 2.85
N ARG A 50 31.58 15.00 2.01
CA ARG A 50 31.56 14.81 0.56
C ARG A 50 32.79 14.03 0.14
N THR A 51 32.58 13.10 -0.77
CA THR A 51 33.65 12.33 -1.42
C THR A 51 34.08 12.99 -2.74
N PRO A 52 35.24 12.60 -3.31
CA PRO A 52 35.65 13.04 -4.64
C PRO A 52 34.56 12.80 -5.70
N LEU A 53 33.74 11.75 -5.55
CA LEU A 53 32.61 11.46 -6.45
C LEU A 53 31.51 12.53 -6.38
N HIS A 54 31.27 13.16 -5.22
CA HIS A 54 30.39 14.32 -5.13
C HIS A 54 30.97 15.51 -5.88
N GLY A 55 32.29 15.75 -5.72
CA GLY A 55 33.01 16.81 -6.42
C GLY A 55 33.06 16.62 -7.95
N ALA A 56 32.97 15.39 -8.43
CA ALA A 56 32.91 15.09 -9.86
C ALA A 56 31.58 15.49 -10.53
N ILE A 57 30.52 15.73 -9.75
CA ILE A 57 29.16 16.02 -10.24
C ILE A 57 28.85 17.51 -10.01
N VAL A 58 29.46 18.37 -10.81
CA VAL A 58 29.31 19.84 -10.74
C VAL A 58 28.39 20.39 -11.83
N LYS A 59 27.57 21.39 -11.51
CA LYS A 59 26.48 21.96 -12.34
C LYS A 59 26.80 22.25 -13.82
N PHE A 60 28.06 22.45 -14.20
CA PHE A 60 28.49 22.74 -15.57
C PHE A 60 29.30 21.62 -16.25
N SER A 61 29.42 20.44 -15.63
CA SER A 61 30.10 19.32 -16.25
C SER A 61 29.37 18.86 -17.52
N ARG A 62 30.12 18.74 -18.62
CA ARG A 62 29.63 18.20 -19.89
C ARG A 62 29.91 16.71 -20.04
N THR A 63 30.61 16.09 -19.08
CA THR A 63 31.15 14.73 -19.21
C THR A 63 31.01 13.96 -17.91
N CYS A 64 30.60 12.69 -18.00
CA CYS A 64 30.57 11.79 -16.85
C CYS A 64 31.88 11.00 -16.63
N GLU A 65 32.93 11.28 -17.41
CA GLU A 65 34.22 10.56 -17.34
C GLU A 65 34.93 10.68 -15.97
N PRO A 66 35.03 11.87 -15.32
CA PRO A 66 35.58 11.96 -13.97
C PRO A 66 34.85 11.06 -12.96
N ALA A 67 33.52 11.02 -13.02
CA ALA A 67 32.71 10.16 -12.17
C ALA A 67 32.94 8.67 -12.49
N LYS A 68 33.06 8.31 -13.77
CA LYS A 68 33.33 6.94 -14.22
C LYS A 68 34.70 6.43 -13.76
N LEU A 69 35.74 7.26 -13.84
CA LEU A 69 37.07 6.92 -13.33
C LEU A 69 37.06 6.65 -11.83
N LEU A 70 36.40 7.52 -11.06
CA LEU A 70 36.26 7.34 -9.61
C LEU A 70 35.47 6.07 -9.25
N LEU A 71 34.38 5.79 -9.96
CA LEU A 71 33.58 4.58 -9.76
C LEU A 71 34.39 3.31 -10.10
N ASN A 72 35.18 3.33 -11.17
CA ASN A 72 36.07 2.22 -11.54
C ASN A 72 37.17 1.98 -10.49
N ALA A 73 37.60 3.02 -9.78
CA ALA A 73 38.55 2.92 -8.67
C ALA A 73 37.91 2.49 -7.34
N GLY A 74 36.61 2.18 -7.30
CA GLY A 74 35.93 1.72 -6.08
C GLY A 74 35.33 2.84 -5.22
N ALA A 75 35.04 4.00 -5.80
CA ALA A 75 34.28 5.04 -5.10
C ALA A 75 32.87 4.53 -4.71
N ASN A 76 32.46 4.81 -3.48
CA ASN A 76 31.16 4.45 -2.96
C ASN A 76 30.07 5.36 -3.56
N VAL A 77 29.29 4.79 -4.47
CA VAL A 77 28.18 5.45 -5.19
C VAL A 77 27.05 5.93 -4.26
N ASN A 78 26.92 5.33 -3.07
CA ASN A 78 25.81 5.54 -2.14
C ASN A 78 26.20 6.30 -0.87
N LYS A 79 27.43 6.78 -0.75
CA LYS A 79 27.86 7.57 0.42
C LYS A 79 27.08 8.90 0.46
N PRO A 80 26.31 9.20 1.51
CA PRO A 80 25.68 10.51 1.67
C PRO A 80 26.69 11.53 2.22
N ASP A 81 26.50 12.80 1.84
CA ASP A 81 27.13 13.95 2.48
C ASP A 81 26.46 14.32 3.82
N ALA A 82 26.97 15.33 4.52
CA ALA A 82 26.47 15.76 5.83
C ALA A 82 24.99 16.17 5.83
N PHE A 83 24.42 16.51 4.66
CA PHE A 83 23.02 16.89 4.49
C PHE A 83 22.14 15.72 3.99
N GLY A 84 22.72 14.54 3.82
CA GLY A 84 22.05 13.35 3.31
C GLY A 84 21.97 13.29 1.77
N TYR A 85 22.67 14.18 1.05
CA TYR A 85 22.73 14.12 -0.40
C TYR A 85 23.75 13.09 -0.84
N THR A 86 23.30 12.12 -1.63
CA THR A 86 24.19 11.17 -2.33
C THR A 86 24.64 11.76 -3.67
N PRO A 87 25.67 11.20 -4.32
CA PRO A 87 26.07 11.59 -5.67
C PRO A 87 24.90 11.54 -6.67
N LEU A 88 23.97 10.60 -6.48
CA LEU A 88 22.77 10.47 -7.30
C LEU A 88 21.80 11.65 -7.12
N HIS A 89 21.64 12.18 -5.90
CA HIS A 89 20.86 13.39 -5.66
C HIS A 89 21.49 14.58 -6.39
N LEU A 90 22.81 14.76 -6.30
CA LEU A 90 23.52 15.85 -6.98
C LEU A 90 23.39 15.77 -8.50
N ALA A 91 23.48 14.56 -9.07
CA ALA A 91 23.31 14.35 -10.51
C ALA A 91 21.90 14.70 -10.98
N ALA A 92 20.87 14.34 -10.21
CA ALA A 92 19.49 14.70 -10.52
C ALA A 92 19.24 16.20 -10.34
N LEU A 93 19.77 16.82 -9.27
CA LEU A 93 19.62 18.25 -8.99
C LEU A 93 20.27 19.12 -10.07
N ASN A 94 21.42 18.67 -10.60
CA ASN A 94 22.13 19.34 -11.69
C ASN A 94 21.61 18.95 -13.08
N GLU A 95 20.50 18.21 -13.18
CA GLU A 95 19.84 17.85 -14.45
C GLU A 95 20.70 16.96 -15.37
N PHE A 96 21.63 16.20 -14.80
CA PHE A 96 22.60 15.39 -15.54
C PHE A 96 22.14 13.94 -15.73
N SER A 97 21.20 13.75 -16.65
CA SER A 97 20.63 12.44 -17.00
C SER A 97 21.67 11.35 -17.31
N GLN A 98 22.82 11.70 -17.93
CA GLN A 98 23.88 10.72 -18.21
C GLN A 98 24.59 10.24 -16.94
N SER A 99 24.93 11.16 -16.04
CA SER A 99 25.54 10.84 -14.74
C SER A 99 24.57 10.05 -13.86
N VAL A 100 23.28 10.40 -13.85
CA VAL A 100 22.25 9.60 -13.18
C VAL A 100 22.25 8.15 -13.70
N MET A 101 22.23 7.96 -15.03
CA MET A 101 22.23 6.62 -15.62
C MET A 101 23.52 5.82 -15.35
N LEU A 102 24.67 6.50 -15.30
CA LEU A 102 25.97 5.93 -14.95
C LEU A 102 25.97 5.46 -13.48
N LEU A 103 25.58 6.32 -12.55
CA LEU A 103 25.51 5.97 -11.13
C LEU A 103 24.56 4.80 -10.89
N LEU A 104 23.41 4.77 -11.57
CA LEU A 104 22.48 3.63 -11.53
C LEU A 104 23.07 2.33 -12.09
N SER A 105 23.99 2.37 -13.06
CA SER A 105 24.69 1.15 -13.52
C SER A 105 25.74 0.62 -12.54
N TYR A 106 26.27 1.48 -11.67
CA TYR A 106 27.22 1.08 -10.62
C TYR A 106 26.53 0.77 -9.28
N GLY A 107 25.19 0.62 -9.27
CA GLY A 107 24.44 0.25 -8.06
C GLY A 107 23.99 1.43 -7.20
N GLY A 108 23.81 2.61 -7.80
CA GLY A 108 23.22 3.77 -7.12
C GLY A 108 21.82 3.47 -6.56
N ASP A 109 21.63 3.73 -5.27
CA ASP A 109 20.39 3.51 -4.55
C ASP A 109 19.38 4.63 -4.84
N MET A 110 18.35 4.29 -5.62
CA MET A 110 17.25 5.20 -5.95
C MET A 110 16.29 5.43 -4.77
N THR A 111 16.43 4.67 -3.68
CA THR A 111 15.64 4.81 -2.44
C THR A 111 16.32 5.69 -1.39
N ALA A 112 17.49 6.27 -1.69
CA ALA A 112 18.16 7.17 -0.75
C ALA A 112 17.29 8.42 -0.48
N LYS A 113 17.25 8.84 0.79
CA LYS A 113 16.53 10.03 1.24
C LYS A 113 17.52 11.01 1.87
N THR A 114 17.31 12.30 1.63
CA THR A 114 18.03 13.40 2.30
C THR A 114 17.66 13.48 3.78
N ASN A 115 18.38 14.29 4.58
CA ASN A 115 18.03 14.51 5.99
C ASN A 115 16.62 15.12 6.17
N GLY A 116 16.10 15.81 5.15
CA GLY A 116 14.71 16.30 5.11
C GLY A 116 13.66 15.26 4.69
N GLY A 117 14.05 13.99 4.50
CA GLY A 117 13.15 12.90 4.11
C GLY A 117 12.79 12.85 2.63
N VAL A 118 13.33 13.74 1.80
CA VAL A 118 13.04 13.77 0.35
C VAL A 118 13.87 12.70 -0.36
N SER A 119 13.20 11.84 -1.14
CA SER A 119 13.81 10.76 -1.92
C SER A 119 14.51 11.27 -3.18
N VAL A 120 15.60 10.61 -3.59
CA VAL A 120 16.29 10.85 -4.89
C VAL A 120 15.29 10.85 -6.05
N LEU A 121 14.35 9.90 -6.03
CA LEU A 121 13.40 9.71 -7.11
C LEU A 121 12.52 10.96 -7.33
N THR A 122 12.22 11.72 -6.28
CA THR A 122 11.51 13.01 -6.38
C THR A 122 12.31 14.04 -7.17
N PHE A 123 13.64 14.06 -7.00
CA PHE A 123 14.51 14.92 -7.81
C PHE A 123 14.59 14.44 -9.25
N ILE A 124 14.78 13.12 -9.47
CA ILE A 124 14.87 12.55 -10.82
C ILE A 124 13.62 12.86 -11.63
N THR A 125 12.44 12.71 -11.04
CA THR A 125 11.16 12.91 -11.74
C THR A 125 10.88 14.38 -12.05
N ARG A 126 11.24 15.29 -11.14
CA ARG A 126 11.03 16.74 -11.33
C ARG A 126 12.08 17.39 -12.24
N ARG A 127 13.32 16.92 -12.21
CA ARG A 127 14.48 17.56 -12.86
C ARG A 127 15.00 16.79 -14.07
N THR A 128 14.91 15.47 -14.07
CA THR A 128 15.42 14.60 -15.15
C THR A 128 14.41 13.52 -15.56
N PRO A 129 13.22 13.89 -16.06
CA PRO A 129 12.16 12.93 -16.40
C PRO A 129 12.61 11.90 -17.45
N ASP A 130 13.55 12.26 -18.32
CA ASP A 130 14.14 11.40 -19.36
C ASP A 130 14.81 10.12 -18.83
N VAL A 131 15.15 10.09 -17.54
CA VAL A 131 15.77 8.91 -16.90
C VAL A 131 14.75 7.80 -16.70
N ILE A 132 13.48 8.11 -16.42
CA ILE A 132 12.46 7.11 -16.10
C ILE A 132 12.22 6.14 -17.27
N PRO A 133 12.00 6.58 -18.52
CA PRO A 133 11.89 5.66 -19.66
C PRO A 133 13.15 4.83 -19.89
N LYS A 134 14.34 5.40 -19.66
CA LYS A 134 15.61 4.67 -19.78
C LYS A 134 15.76 3.61 -18.68
N PHE A 135 15.29 3.91 -17.48
CA PHE A 135 15.24 2.96 -16.37
C PHE A 135 14.24 1.83 -16.64
N ILE A 136 13.06 2.13 -17.20
CA ILE A 136 12.13 1.11 -17.69
C ILE A 136 12.81 0.25 -18.76
N GLY A 137 13.60 0.84 -19.66
CA GLY A 137 14.45 0.09 -20.61
C GLY A 137 15.49 -0.83 -19.95
N LYS A 138 15.96 -0.52 -18.74
CA LYS A 138 16.83 -1.40 -17.94
C LYS A 138 16.03 -2.53 -17.28
N LEU A 139 14.87 -2.25 -16.69
CA LEU A 139 13.91 -3.27 -16.21
C LEU A 139 13.51 -4.21 -17.34
N ASP A 140 13.44 -3.66 -18.54
CA ASP A 140 13.20 -4.43 -19.72
C ASP A 140 14.36 -5.44 -19.90
N SER A 141 15.59 -4.93 -20.02
CA SER A 141 16.79 -5.75 -20.28
C SER A 141 17.08 -6.84 -19.23
N SER A 142 16.50 -6.77 -18.03
CA SER A 142 16.64 -7.80 -16.99
C SER A 142 15.80 -9.05 -17.27
N ILE A 143 14.86 -8.98 -18.21
CA ILE A 143 14.15 -10.13 -18.78
C ILE A 143 15.00 -10.68 -19.93
N LYS A 144 15.67 -11.81 -19.68
CA LYS A 144 16.57 -12.48 -20.64
C LYS A 144 15.90 -13.74 -21.19
N LEU A 145 16.05 -14.00 -22.48
CA LEU A 145 15.70 -15.27 -23.10
C LEU A 145 16.94 -16.17 -23.10
N ASN A 146 16.78 -17.46 -22.84
CA ASN A 146 17.81 -18.45 -23.14
C ASN A 146 17.85 -18.73 -24.66
N ASP A 147 18.94 -19.31 -25.18
CA ASP A 147 19.27 -19.37 -26.61
C ASP A 147 18.30 -20.18 -27.51
N HIS A 148 17.24 -20.75 -26.96
CA HIS A 148 16.21 -21.49 -27.70
C HIS A 148 15.26 -20.55 -28.48
N GLU A 149 14.65 -21.07 -29.55
CA GLU A 149 13.70 -20.29 -30.32
C GLU A 149 12.42 -20.02 -29.50
N ILE A 150 11.80 -18.86 -29.73
CA ILE A 150 10.62 -18.41 -28.96
C ILE A 150 9.42 -19.37 -29.11
N GLY A 151 9.40 -20.18 -30.17
CA GLY A 151 8.38 -21.20 -30.43
C GLY A 151 8.66 -22.56 -29.76
N ASP A 152 9.87 -22.82 -29.26
CA ASP A 152 10.19 -24.10 -28.62
C ASP A 152 9.48 -24.25 -27.28
N VAL A 153 9.07 -25.48 -26.98
CA VAL A 153 8.50 -25.84 -25.67
C VAL A 153 9.52 -25.61 -24.55
N ASP A 154 10.80 -25.80 -24.85
CA ASP A 154 11.95 -25.62 -23.94
C ASP A 154 12.45 -24.17 -23.85
N CYS A 155 11.74 -23.22 -24.48
CA CYS A 155 12.05 -21.80 -24.33
C CYS A 155 11.99 -21.41 -22.84
N GLU A 156 13.10 -20.91 -22.30
CA GLU A 156 13.17 -20.44 -20.92
C GLU A 156 13.42 -18.94 -20.87
N VAL A 157 12.58 -18.25 -20.11
CA VAL A 157 12.71 -16.82 -19.82
C VAL A 157 13.20 -16.65 -18.39
N LYS A 158 14.33 -15.94 -18.26
CA LYS A 158 14.96 -15.58 -17.00
C LYS A 158 14.56 -14.15 -16.60
N LEU A 159 13.95 -14.01 -15.43
CA LEU A 159 13.63 -12.72 -14.82
C LEU A 159 14.64 -12.37 -13.73
N ASP A 160 15.50 -11.39 -13.93
CA ASP A 160 16.44 -10.91 -12.91
C ASP A 160 15.79 -9.79 -12.05
N PHE A 161 15.56 -10.05 -10.75
CA PHE A 161 14.93 -9.09 -9.82
C PHE A 161 15.91 -8.09 -9.16
N ARG A 162 17.21 -8.22 -9.43
CA ARG A 162 18.29 -7.38 -8.85
C ARG A 162 18.01 -5.88 -8.93
N ILE A 163 17.49 -5.43 -10.06
CA ILE A 163 17.25 -4.01 -10.32
C ILE A 163 16.17 -3.43 -9.39
N LEU A 164 15.25 -4.28 -8.88
CA LEU A 164 14.17 -3.86 -7.98
C LEU A 164 14.62 -3.73 -6.52
N VAL A 165 15.73 -4.35 -6.14
CA VAL A 165 16.26 -4.37 -4.77
C VAL A 165 17.66 -3.75 -4.76
N PRO A 166 17.76 -2.41 -4.76
CA PRO A 166 19.05 -1.72 -4.84
C PRO A 166 19.91 -1.87 -3.56
N SER A 167 19.30 -2.13 -2.40
CA SER A 167 20.01 -2.39 -1.15
C SER A 167 19.40 -3.58 -0.38
N VAL A 168 20.26 -4.41 0.21
CA VAL A 168 19.87 -5.55 1.05
C VAL A 168 19.52 -5.11 2.48
N THR A 169 19.94 -3.90 2.90
CA THR A 169 19.72 -3.40 4.28
C THR A 169 18.34 -2.80 4.49
N LYS A 170 17.62 -2.46 3.41
CA LYS A 170 16.26 -1.92 3.44
C LYS A 170 15.25 -2.99 2.98
N GLY A 171 13.96 -2.73 3.21
CA GLY A 171 12.89 -3.62 2.73
C GLY A 171 12.94 -3.79 1.21
N GLU A 172 12.75 -5.01 0.71
CA GLU A 172 12.91 -5.30 -0.72
C GLU A 172 11.75 -4.70 -1.58
N THR A 173 10.73 -4.09 -0.96
CA THR A 173 9.68 -3.31 -1.64
C THR A 173 9.89 -1.80 -1.64
N ASP A 174 10.94 -1.29 -0.98
CA ASP A 174 11.13 0.14 -0.75
C ASP A 174 11.22 0.94 -2.05
N LEU A 175 11.85 0.39 -3.10
CA LEU A 175 11.91 1.04 -4.41
C LEU A 175 10.51 1.21 -5.03
N LEU A 176 9.66 0.19 -4.92
CA LEU A 176 8.29 0.25 -5.44
C LEU A 176 7.46 1.27 -4.66
N LEU A 177 7.64 1.35 -3.34
CA LEU A 177 6.99 2.35 -2.50
C LEU A 177 7.40 3.77 -2.88
N ASN A 178 8.70 4.02 -3.10
CA ASN A 178 9.17 5.33 -3.57
C ASN A 178 8.53 5.71 -4.93
N PHE A 179 8.34 4.76 -5.86
CA PHE A 179 7.63 5.04 -7.11
C PHE A 179 6.15 5.40 -6.90
N ILE A 180 5.50 4.81 -5.91
CA ILE A 180 4.13 5.15 -5.51
C ILE A 180 4.10 6.55 -4.89
N GLU A 181 4.99 6.85 -3.93
CA GLU A 181 5.09 8.16 -3.26
C GLU A 181 5.29 9.31 -4.26
N VAL A 182 6.06 9.08 -5.32
CA VAL A 182 6.34 10.09 -6.36
C VAL A 182 5.23 10.18 -7.41
N GLY A 183 4.28 9.23 -7.44
CA GLY A 183 3.13 9.25 -8.34
C GLY A 183 3.30 8.45 -9.64
N HIS A 184 4.44 7.78 -9.86
CA HIS A 184 4.68 6.92 -11.03
C HIS A 184 4.21 5.47 -10.80
N ARG A 185 2.98 5.31 -10.32
CA ARG A 185 2.37 3.99 -10.05
C ARG A 185 2.31 3.08 -11.29
N GLU A 186 2.25 3.63 -12.50
CA GLU A 186 2.18 2.85 -13.75
C GLU A 186 3.31 1.84 -13.93
N ILE A 187 4.48 2.09 -13.34
CA ILE A 187 5.65 1.18 -13.37
C ILE A 187 5.33 -0.18 -12.72
N LEU A 188 4.36 -0.23 -11.80
CA LEU A 188 3.90 -1.47 -11.17
C LEU A 188 3.25 -2.43 -12.17
N LYS A 189 2.68 -1.93 -13.28
CA LYS A 189 2.14 -2.77 -14.37
C LYS A 189 3.22 -3.47 -15.19
N HIS A 190 4.49 -3.09 -15.03
CA HIS A 190 5.57 -3.76 -15.72
C HIS A 190 5.64 -5.24 -15.29
N PRO A 191 5.74 -6.22 -16.22
CA PRO A 191 5.62 -7.64 -15.89
C PRO A 191 6.62 -8.14 -14.83
N LEU A 192 7.82 -7.54 -14.77
CA LEU A 192 8.81 -7.85 -13.74
C LEU A 192 8.33 -7.43 -12.33
N CYS A 193 7.76 -6.23 -12.21
CA CYS A 193 7.24 -5.70 -10.94
C CYS A 193 6.01 -6.48 -10.48
N GLU A 194 5.11 -6.78 -11.41
CA GLU A 194 3.91 -7.58 -11.14
C GLU A 194 4.28 -9.00 -10.68
N THR A 195 5.24 -9.65 -11.34
CA THR A 195 5.74 -10.96 -10.93
C THR A 195 6.37 -10.91 -9.54
N PHE A 196 7.21 -9.91 -9.29
CA PHE A 196 7.87 -9.73 -8.01
C PHE A 196 6.87 -9.58 -6.85
N LEU A 197 5.88 -8.69 -7.02
CA LEU A 197 4.81 -8.48 -6.04
C LEU A 197 3.94 -9.72 -5.85
N PHE A 198 3.63 -10.44 -6.92
CA PHE A 198 2.86 -11.69 -6.85
C PHE A 198 3.57 -12.74 -5.99
N LEU A 199 4.88 -12.94 -6.22
CA LEU A 199 5.64 -13.93 -5.47
C LEU A 199 5.78 -13.55 -3.99
N LYS A 200 6.00 -12.27 -3.70
CA LYS A 200 6.00 -11.75 -2.32
C LYS A 200 4.66 -11.98 -1.64
N TRP A 201 3.59 -11.60 -2.31
CA TRP A 201 2.24 -11.78 -1.81
C TRP A 201 1.94 -13.26 -1.51
N ARG A 202 2.35 -14.19 -2.37
CA ARG A 202 2.15 -15.63 -2.13
C ARG A 202 2.76 -16.11 -0.81
N ARG A 203 3.89 -15.53 -0.39
CA ARG A 203 4.53 -15.85 0.90
C ARG A 203 3.81 -15.19 2.07
N ILE A 204 3.55 -13.89 1.94
CA ILE A 204 2.94 -13.07 3.00
C ILE A 204 1.47 -13.42 3.24
N ARG A 205 0.75 -13.88 2.22
CA ARG A 205 -0.68 -14.26 2.28
C ARG A 205 -1.00 -15.24 3.40
N LYS A 206 -0.05 -16.09 3.82
CA LYS A 206 -0.25 -17.02 4.94
C LYS A 206 -0.47 -16.28 6.27
N PHE A 207 0.30 -15.23 6.54
CA PHE A 207 0.12 -14.40 7.74
C PHE A 207 -1.21 -13.66 7.70
N PHE A 208 -1.60 -13.19 6.51
CA PHE A 208 -2.88 -12.53 6.33
C PHE A 208 -4.07 -13.47 6.60
N LEU A 209 -4.02 -14.69 6.06
CA LEU A 209 -5.04 -15.72 6.33
C LEU A 209 -5.11 -16.09 7.81
N PHE A 210 -3.97 -16.15 8.50
CA PHE A 210 -3.93 -16.36 9.94
C PHE A 210 -4.59 -15.19 10.70
N SER A 211 -4.31 -13.95 10.31
CA SER A 211 -4.98 -12.77 10.86
C SER A 211 -6.49 -12.80 10.61
N LEU A 212 -6.93 -13.13 9.40
CA LEU A 212 -8.35 -13.26 9.07
C LEU A 212 -9.02 -14.33 9.95
N PHE A 213 -8.37 -15.49 10.11
CA PHE A 213 -8.86 -16.56 10.96
C PHE A 213 -9.02 -16.10 12.42
N TYR A 214 -8.02 -15.39 12.97
CA TYR A 214 -8.10 -14.84 14.32
C TYR A 214 -9.28 -13.88 14.49
N HIS A 215 -9.48 -12.90 13.60
CA HIS A 215 -10.57 -11.92 13.73
C HIS A 215 -11.94 -12.55 13.44
N SER A 216 -12.02 -13.52 12.53
CA SER A 216 -13.25 -14.28 12.29
C SER A 216 -13.62 -15.13 13.51
N LEU A 217 -12.65 -15.79 14.15
CA LEU A 217 -12.85 -16.54 15.38
C LEU A 217 -13.29 -15.61 16.51
N PHE A 218 -12.64 -14.45 16.63
CA PHE A 218 -13.00 -13.42 17.61
C PHE A 218 -14.45 -12.94 17.42
N ALA A 219 -14.84 -12.57 16.20
CA ALA A 219 -16.20 -12.12 15.90
C ALA A 219 -17.26 -13.20 16.20
N LEU A 220 -16.99 -14.47 15.86
CA LEU A 220 -17.89 -15.58 16.14
C LEU A 220 -18.03 -15.86 17.64
N LEU A 221 -16.92 -15.92 18.37
CA LEU A 221 -16.94 -16.13 19.82
C LEU A 221 -17.62 -14.95 20.55
N PHE A 222 -17.45 -13.72 20.06
CA PHE A 222 -18.06 -12.53 20.66
C PHE A 222 -19.57 -12.50 20.40
N THR A 223 -19.98 -12.89 19.18
CA THR A 223 -21.39 -13.09 18.83
C THR A 223 -22.02 -14.17 19.71
N ALA A 224 -21.34 -15.31 19.92
CA ALA A 224 -21.82 -16.38 20.80
C ALA A 224 -21.94 -15.93 22.27
N TYR A 225 -20.97 -15.14 22.76
CA TYR A 225 -21.03 -14.54 24.09
C TYR A 225 -22.24 -13.60 24.23
N ILE A 226 -22.43 -12.68 23.27
CA ILE A 226 -23.54 -11.72 23.30
C ILE A 226 -24.89 -12.41 23.21
N GLN A 227 -24.99 -13.43 22.36
CA GLN A 227 -26.22 -14.22 22.25
C GLN A 227 -26.55 -14.92 23.57
N GLY A 228 -25.56 -15.52 24.23
CA GLY A 228 -25.73 -16.22 25.50
C GLY A 228 -26.09 -15.32 26.68
N VAL A 229 -25.55 -14.10 26.73
CA VAL A 229 -25.72 -13.16 27.85
C VAL A 229 -26.88 -12.18 27.63
N PHE A 230 -26.94 -11.52 26.47
CA PHE A 230 -27.83 -10.37 26.25
C PHE A 230 -29.11 -10.70 25.47
N LEU A 231 -29.06 -11.60 24.47
CA LEU A 231 -30.24 -11.92 23.64
C LEU A 231 -31.13 -12.99 24.28
N LYS A 232 -30.52 -14.04 24.85
CA LYS A 232 -31.27 -15.14 25.48
C LYS A 232 -31.84 -14.78 26.87
N SER A 233 -31.79 -13.50 27.25
CA SER A 233 -32.39 -12.97 28.49
C SER A 233 -33.91 -12.74 28.31
N GLY A 234 -34.37 -12.53 27.07
CA GLY A 234 -35.78 -12.26 26.77
C GLY A 234 -36.75 -13.42 27.01
N ASP A 235 -36.31 -14.67 26.90
CA ASP A 235 -37.17 -15.83 27.09
C ASP A 235 -37.61 -16.05 28.56
N ILE A 236 -36.87 -15.50 29.52
CA ILE A 236 -37.21 -15.63 30.95
C ILE A 236 -38.30 -14.62 31.35
N ALA A 237 -38.35 -13.44 30.71
CA ALA A 237 -39.37 -12.43 31.01
C ALA A 237 -40.77 -12.86 30.56
N ASN A 238 -40.91 -13.54 29.42
CA ASN A 238 -42.22 -13.99 28.92
C ASN A 238 -42.79 -15.20 29.68
N SER A 239 -41.95 -15.97 30.38
CA SER A 239 -42.39 -17.06 31.26
C SER A 239 -42.93 -16.56 32.60
N SER A 240 -42.55 -15.34 33.02
CA SER A 240 -42.88 -14.79 34.34
C SER A 240 -44.33 -14.33 34.50
N LEU A 241 -45.10 -14.23 33.41
CA LEU A 241 -46.52 -13.86 33.45
C LEU A 241 -47.47 -15.04 33.67
N ASN A 242 -46.97 -16.29 33.63
CA ASN A 242 -47.82 -17.49 33.74
C ASN A 242 -47.66 -18.31 35.04
N GLU A 243 -46.74 -17.97 35.95
CA GLU A 243 -46.56 -18.75 37.19
C GLU A 243 -46.42 -17.84 38.41
N THR A 244 -47.52 -17.18 38.77
CA THR A 244 -47.75 -16.82 40.17
C THR A 244 -48.09 -18.10 40.94
N LEU A 245 -47.07 -18.72 41.53
CA LEU A 245 -47.08 -19.65 42.70
C LEU A 245 -45.89 -20.62 42.56
N ASN A 246 -44.69 -20.21 42.99
CA ASN A 246 -43.63 -21.08 43.55
C ASN A 246 -42.38 -20.23 43.85
N GLU A 247 -42.23 -19.81 45.11
CA GLU A 247 -41.09 -19.00 45.59
C GLU A 247 -39.76 -19.76 45.65
N ASP A 248 -39.72 -21.08 45.43
CA ASP A 248 -38.50 -21.90 45.56
C ASP A 248 -37.80 -22.26 44.24
N VAL A 249 -38.28 -21.78 43.07
CA VAL A 249 -37.68 -22.10 41.75
C VAL A 249 -36.69 -21.03 41.25
N THR A 250 -36.57 -19.90 41.95
CA THR A 250 -35.83 -18.71 41.48
C THR A 250 -34.30 -18.83 41.48
N GLN A 251 -33.72 -19.88 42.07
CA GLN A 251 -32.26 -20.05 42.13
C GLN A 251 -31.68 -20.97 41.02
N SER A 252 -32.53 -21.77 40.35
CA SER A 252 -32.13 -22.75 39.33
C SER A 252 -31.92 -22.13 37.93
N GLN A 253 -32.62 -21.04 37.61
CA GLN A 253 -32.62 -20.44 36.26
C GLN A 253 -31.55 -19.36 36.02
N CYS A 254 -30.84 -18.88 37.04
CA CYS A 254 -29.68 -17.97 36.89
C CYS A 254 -28.34 -18.75 36.72
N MET A 255 -28.34 -20.07 36.50
CA MET A 255 -27.11 -20.81 36.17
C MET A 255 -26.75 -20.61 34.70
N ILE A 256 -25.64 -19.90 34.48
CA ILE A 256 -25.10 -19.66 33.13
C ILE A 256 -24.56 -20.99 32.59
N PRO A 257 -24.88 -21.37 31.33
CA PRO A 257 -24.28 -22.56 30.74
C PRO A 257 -22.75 -22.40 30.70
N ILE A 258 -22.02 -23.47 31.07
CA ILE A 258 -20.55 -23.49 31.13
C ILE A 258 -19.92 -22.98 29.81
N SER A 259 -20.59 -23.19 28.67
CA SER A 259 -20.18 -22.69 27.36
C SER A 259 -20.02 -21.17 27.29
N VAL A 260 -20.92 -20.40 27.94
CA VAL A 260 -20.85 -18.93 27.95
C VAL A 260 -19.69 -18.45 28.82
N LEU A 261 -19.43 -19.12 29.95
CA LEU A 261 -18.28 -18.81 30.81
C LEU A 261 -16.95 -19.07 30.08
N ILE A 262 -16.84 -20.21 29.39
CA ILE A 262 -15.66 -20.54 28.56
C ILE A 262 -15.49 -19.50 27.45
N SER A 263 -16.57 -19.08 26.80
CA SER A 263 -16.50 -18.05 25.75
C SER A 263 -16.05 -16.69 26.30
N GLY A 264 -16.46 -16.33 27.52
CA GLY A 264 -16.05 -15.09 28.20
C GLY A 264 -14.56 -15.07 28.57
N TYR A 265 -14.04 -16.16 29.15
CA TYR A 265 -12.60 -16.29 29.41
C TYR A 265 -11.77 -16.28 28.12
N SER A 266 -12.24 -17.00 27.09
CA SER A 266 -11.58 -17.00 25.77
C SER A 266 -11.55 -15.60 25.15
N MET A 267 -12.66 -14.86 25.24
CA MET A 267 -12.75 -13.46 24.79
C MET A 267 -11.78 -12.55 25.53
N PHE A 268 -11.69 -12.67 26.85
CA PHE A 268 -10.76 -11.87 27.64
C PHE A 268 -9.30 -12.11 27.22
N ILE A 269 -8.91 -13.38 27.04
CA ILE A 269 -7.56 -13.74 26.60
C ILE A 269 -7.28 -13.18 25.20
N LEU A 270 -8.20 -13.34 24.26
CA LEU A 270 -8.05 -12.80 22.90
C LEU A 270 -7.96 -11.27 22.91
N ASN A 271 -8.78 -10.59 23.72
CA ASN A 271 -8.75 -9.14 23.86
C ASN A 271 -7.42 -8.64 24.44
N CYS A 272 -6.83 -9.34 25.40
CA CYS A 272 -5.50 -9.04 25.93
C CYS A 272 -4.40 -9.18 24.86
N LEU A 273 -4.50 -10.18 23.96
CA LEU A 273 -3.59 -10.31 22.82
C LEU A 273 -3.74 -9.14 21.82
N LEU A 274 -4.98 -8.71 21.55
CA LEU A 274 -5.25 -7.56 20.69
C LEU A 274 -4.68 -6.27 21.29
N LEU A 275 -4.91 -6.04 22.58
CA LEU A 275 -4.33 -4.92 23.32
C LEU A 275 -2.80 -4.92 23.25
N ALA A 276 -2.15 -6.07 23.46
CA ALA A 276 -0.69 -6.18 23.35
C ALA A 276 -0.18 -5.84 21.94
N LYS A 277 -0.91 -6.26 20.89
CA LYS A 277 -0.62 -5.92 19.49
C LYS A 277 -0.77 -4.41 19.24
N GLU A 278 -1.83 -3.77 19.72
CA GLU A 278 -2.00 -2.31 19.57
C GLU A 278 -0.92 -1.52 20.29
N VAL A 279 -0.57 -1.89 21.53
CA VAL A 279 0.51 -1.24 22.28
C VAL A 279 1.85 -1.39 21.55
N PHE A 280 2.13 -2.56 20.95
CA PHE A 280 3.32 -2.77 20.13
C PHE A 280 3.36 -1.83 18.91
N GLN A 281 2.22 -1.65 18.22
CA GLN A 281 2.13 -0.75 17.06
C GLN A 281 2.31 0.72 17.45
N VAL A 282 1.70 1.14 18.56
CA VAL A 282 1.85 2.48 19.13
C VAL A 282 3.33 2.76 19.47
N ALA A 283 4.02 1.80 20.09
CA ALA A 283 5.44 1.91 20.44
C ALA A 283 6.36 1.98 19.20
N HIS A 284 5.97 1.34 18.09
CA HIS A 284 6.75 1.39 16.85
C HIS A 284 6.66 2.73 16.13
N SER A 285 5.46 3.31 16.02
CA SER A 285 5.26 4.51 15.20
C SER A 285 4.05 5.33 15.63
N TRP A 286 4.16 6.07 16.74
CA TRP A 286 3.11 6.93 17.31
C TRP A 286 2.41 7.85 16.29
N LEU A 287 3.18 8.63 15.51
CA LEU A 287 2.60 9.63 14.58
C LEU A 287 1.83 8.98 13.42
N SER A 288 2.39 7.92 12.83
CA SER A 288 1.72 7.20 11.74
C SER A 288 0.49 6.45 12.25
N TYR A 289 0.55 5.97 13.48
CA TYR A 289 -0.51 5.19 14.12
C TYR A 289 -1.78 6.02 14.34
N ILE A 290 -1.67 7.24 14.89
CA ILE A 290 -2.84 8.09 15.19
C ILE A 290 -3.60 8.51 13.92
N LYS A 291 -2.89 8.65 12.80
CA LYS A 291 -3.49 9.07 11.52
C LYS A 291 -4.38 8.00 10.89
N GLN A 292 -4.18 6.73 11.22
CA GLN A 292 -4.96 5.62 10.69
C GLN A 292 -6.21 5.39 11.54
N TRP A 293 -7.39 5.67 10.95
CA TRP A 293 -8.69 5.50 11.63
C TRP A 293 -9.00 4.04 12.03
N GLU A 294 -8.42 3.07 11.33
CA GLU A 294 -8.55 1.63 11.64
C GLU A 294 -8.06 1.29 13.05
N ASN A 295 -7.02 2.00 13.52
CA ASN A 295 -6.46 1.79 14.84
C ASN A 295 -7.42 2.31 15.93
N TRP A 296 -8.10 3.43 15.67
CA TRP A 296 -9.17 3.93 16.56
C TRP A 296 -10.34 2.95 16.67
N LEU A 297 -10.72 2.31 15.55
CA LEU A 297 -11.74 1.26 15.56
C LEU A 297 -11.33 0.08 16.47
N GLN A 298 -10.06 -0.34 16.42
CA GLN A 298 -9.53 -1.41 17.28
C GLN A 298 -9.57 -1.04 18.77
N TRP A 299 -9.21 0.19 19.13
CA TRP A 299 -9.35 0.66 20.53
C TRP A 299 -10.80 0.69 21.01
N LEU A 300 -11.74 1.12 20.16
CA LEU A 300 -13.17 1.09 20.49
C LEU A 300 -13.66 -0.34 20.73
N ILE A 301 -13.19 -1.31 19.94
CA ILE A 301 -13.52 -2.73 20.14
C ILE A 301 -12.93 -3.23 21.46
N ILE A 302 -11.65 -2.96 21.73
CA ILE A 302 -10.99 -3.35 22.99
C ILE A 302 -11.75 -2.81 24.20
N LEU A 303 -12.12 -1.52 24.17
CA LEU A 303 -12.90 -0.88 25.23
C LEU A 303 -14.30 -1.50 25.35
N SER A 304 -15.00 -1.71 24.24
CA SER A 304 -16.34 -2.32 24.22
C SER A 304 -16.35 -3.72 24.83
N VAL A 305 -15.31 -4.51 24.58
CA VAL A 305 -15.17 -5.88 25.07
C VAL A 305 -14.85 -5.86 26.56
N PHE A 306 -13.97 -4.96 27.04
CA PHE A 306 -13.74 -4.82 28.48
C PHE A 306 -14.98 -4.36 29.25
N CYS A 307 -15.78 -3.47 28.66
CA CYS A 307 -17.04 -3.01 29.25
C CYS A 307 -18.15 -4.07 29.22
N SER A 308 -18.16 -4.95 28.21
CA SER A 308 -19.19 -5.98 28.01
C SER A 308 -18.88 -7.31 28.70
N VAL A 309 -17.60 -7.69 28.80
CA VAL A 309 -17.17 -8.95 29.41
C VAL A 309 -17.13 -8.79 30.92
N TYR A 310 -18.20 -9.23 31.57
CA TYR A 310 -18.40 -9.11 33.00
C TYR A 310 -17.43 -9.98 33.81
N ARG A 311 -16.82 -9.40 34.85
CA ARG A 311 -15.84 -10.09 35.71
C ARG A 311 -16.52 -10.65 36.97
N HIS A 312 -16.36 -11.97 37.14
CA HIS A 312 -16.27 -12.66 38.43
C HIS A 312 -17.50 -12.68 39.37
N ASN A 313 -18.71 -12.96 38.86
CA ASN A 313 -19.80 -13.37 39.75
C ASN A 313 -20.70 -14.42 39.07
N PRO A 314 -20.95 -15.61 39.64
CA PRO A 314 -21.70 -16.68 38.97
C PRO A 314 -23.17 -16.34 38.66
N ASN A 315 -23.75 -15.30 39.29
CA ASN A 315 -25.13 -14.86 39.09
C ASN A 315 -25.29 -13.76 38.01
N VAL A 316 -24.51 -13.82 36.91
CA VAL A 316 -24.40 -12.72 35.89
C VAL A 316 -25.71 -12.39 35.19
N ARG A 317 -26.58 -13.38 34.94
CA ARG A 317 -27.74 -13.21 34.03
C ARG A 317 -28.77 -12.20 34.54
N CYS A 318 -28.76 -11.94 35.85
CA CYS A 318 -29.85 -11.30 36.57
C CYS A 318 -29.49 -9.86 37.01
N ASN A 319 -28.29 -9.33 36.68
CA ASN A 319 -27.84 -7.98 37.07
C ASN A 319 -27.00 -7.25 35.98
N VAL A 320 -27.44 -7.33 34.73
CA VAL A 320 -26.81 -6.60 33.61
C VAL A 320 -27.37 -5.18 33.53
N ALA A 321 -26.51 -4.17 33.54
CA ALA A 321 -26.95 -2.78 33.48
C ALA A 321 -27.40 -2.40 32.05
N THR A 322 -28.41 -1.53 31.92
CA THR A 322 -28.94 -1.09 30.62
C THR A 322 -27.88 -0.49 29.70
N TRP A 323 -26.91 0.24 30.24
CA TRP A 323 -25.78 0.78 29.47
C TRP A 323 -24.90 -0.31 28.83
N GLN A 324 -24.81 -1.49 29.44
CA GLN A 324 -24.04 -2.62 28.89
C GLN A 324 -24.72 -3.19 27.65
N HIS A 325 -26.05 -3.18 27.58
CA HIS A 325 -26.77 -3.57 26.35
C HIS A 325 -26.42 -2.64 25.19
N HIS A 326 -26.36 -1.33 25.43
CA HIS A 326 -25.96 -0.36 24.41
C HIS A 326 -24.50 -0.58 23.97
N VAL A 327 -23.58 -0.75 24.92
CA VAL A 327 -22.15 -0.99 24.61
C VAL A 327 -21.94 -2.30 23.87
N ALA A 328 -22.62 -3.39 24.26
CA ALA A 328 -22.53 -4.68 23.60
C ALA A 328 -23.09 -4.64 22.16
N ALA A 329 -24.21 -3.94 21.95
CA ALA A 329 -24.81 -3.76 20.63
C ALA A 329 -23.91 -2.97 19.67
N ILE A 330 -23.26 -1.91 20.16
CA ILE A 330 -22.28 -1.15 19.37
C ILE A 330 -21.02 -2.00 19.15
N GLY A 331 -20.52 -2.67 20.20
CA GLY A 331 -19.31 -3.48 20.13
C GLY A 331 -19.38 -4.61 19.11
N ILE A 332 -20.52 -5.32 19.02
CA ILE A 332 -20.67 -6.41 18.04
C ILE A 332 -20.69 -5.88 16.61
N PHE A 333 -21.38 -4.76 16.39
CA PHE A 333 -21.41 -4.09 15.10
C PHE A 333 -20.00 -3.67 14.67
N LEU A 334 -19.24 -3.03 15.56
CA LEU A 334 -17.85 -2.62 15.27
C LEU A 334 -16.93 -3.82 15.02
N THR A 335 -17.14 -4.94 15.72
CA THR A 335 -16.36 -6.17 15.52
C THR A 335 -16.58 -6.77 14.13
N TRP A 336 -17.83 -6.82 13.65
CA TRP A 336 -18.13 -7.27 12.29
C TRP A 336 -17.66 -6.26 11.23
N LEU A 337 -17.71 -4.96 11.52
CA LEU A 337 -17.15 -3.92 10.66
C LEU A 337 -15.63 -4.07 10.53
N GLU A 338 -14.91 -4.37 11.61
CA GLU A 338 -13.48 -4.67 11.57
C GLU A 338 -13.19 -5.88 10.66
N LEU A 339 -13.96 -6.96 10.81
CA LEU A 339 -13.83 -8.13 9.94
C LEU A 339 -14.02 -7.78 8.46
N LEU A 340 -15.00 -6.93 8.14
CA LEU A 340 -15.22 -6.43 6.78
C LEU A 340 -13.99 -5.67 6.27
N ILE A 341 -13.42 -4.74 7.06
CA ILE A 341 -12.24 -3.95 6.66
C ILE A 341 -11.02 -4.85 6.45
N ILE A 342 -10.82 -5.85 7.30
CA ILE A 342 -9.75 -6.83 7.15
C ILE A 342 -9.93 -7.61 5.84
N VAL A 343 -11.14 -8.09 5.54
CA VAL A 343 -11.41 -8.72 4.23
C VAL A 343 -11.08 -7.77 3.08
N GLY A 344 -11.24 -6.46 3.27
CA GLY A 344 -10.88 -5.40 2.32
C GLY A 344 -9.39 -5.25 2.03
N ARG A 345 -8.50 -5.80 2.87
CA ARG A 345 -7.06 -5.79 2.58
C ARG A 345 -6.67 -6.85 1.54
N PHE A 346 -7.56 -7.80 1.20
CA PHE A 346 -7.29 -8.73 0.10
C PHE A 346 -7.36 -8.04 -1.27
N PRO A 347 -6.44 -8.33 -2.20
CA PRO A 347 -6.44 -7.73 -3.54
C PRO A 347 -7.74 -7.93 -4.35
N ILE A 348 -8.50 -8.99 -4.07
CA ILE A 348 -9.76 -9.30 -4.78
C ILE A 348 -10.94 -8.54 -4.15
N PHE A 349 -11.15 -8.71 -2.85
CA PHE A 349 -12.28 -8.09 -2.13
C PHE A 349 -12.07 -6.60 -1.85
N GLY A 350 -10.82 -6.15 -1.80
CA GLY A 350 -10.46 -4.78 -1.46
C GLY A 350 -10.95 -3.73 -2.44
N ILE A 351 -11.16 -4.10 -3.71
CA ILE A 351 -11.79 -3.18 -4.68
C ILE A 351 -13.23 -2.88 -4.25
N TYR A 352 -14.02 -3.90 -3.92
CA TYR A 352 -15.42 -3.72 -3.51
C TYR A 352 -15.55 -2.91 -2.23
N ILE A 353 -14.70 -3.18 -1.24
CA ILE A 353 -14.73 -2.45 0.04
C ILE A 353 -14.23 -1.01 -0.14
N GLN A 354 -13.24 -0.78 -1.00
CA GLN A 354 -12.84 0.58 -1.37
C GLN A 354 -13.96 1.31 -2.11
N MET A 355 -14.64 0.65 -3.04
CA MET A 355 -15.79 1.23 -3.75
C MET A 355 -16.87 1.63 -2.75
N PHE A 356 -17.23 0.75 -1.81
CA PHE A 356 -18.20 1.06 -0.76
C PHE A 356 -17.76 2.25 0.10
N THR A 357 -16.54 2.24 0.63
CA THR A 357 -16.03 3.31 1.51
C THR A 357 -15.91 4.65 0.78
N THR A 358 -15.47 4.65 -0.47
CA THR A 358 -15.34 5.88 -1.28
C THR A 358 -16.72 6.46 -1.59
N VAL A 359 -17.65 5.61 -2.03
CA VAL A 359 -19.05 6.01 -2.28
C VAL A 359 -19.69 6.52 -0.99
N ALA A 360 -19.48 5.85 0.16
CA ALA A 360 -20.01 6.29 1.45
C ALA A 360 -19.46 7.66 1.88
N VAL A 361 -18.16 7.92 1.68
CA VAL A 361 -17.55 9.22 1.98
C VAL A 361 -18.08 10.32 1.06
N ASN A 362 -18.20 10.05 -0.24
CA ASN A 362 -18.74 11.03 -1.19
C ASN A 362 -20.23 11.29 -0.95
N PHE A 363 -21.00 10.24 -0.66
CA PHE A 363 -22.38 10.32 -0.18
C PHE A 363 -22.48 11.17 1.09
N SER A 364 -21.60 10.97 2.07
CA SER A 364 -21.57 11.74 3.32
C SER A 364 -21.26 13.22 3.09
N LYS A 365 -20.29 13.55 2.21
CA LYS A 365 -20.01 14.95 1.82
C LYS A 365 -21.22 15.61 1.17
N PHE A 366 -21.89 14.89 0.28
CA PHE A 366 -23.09 15.38 -0.38
C PHE A 366 -24.22 15.56 0.64
N LEU A 367 -24.53 14.55 1.46
CA LEU A 367 -25.52 14.64 2.52
C LEU A 367 -25.25 15.87 3.40
N MET A 368 -23.99 16.09 3.80
CA MET A 368 -23.57 17.27 4.58
C MET A 368 -23.89 18.60 3.90
N ALA A 369 -23.73 18.71 2.58
CA ALA A 369 -24.09 19.90 1.82
C ALA A 369 -25.61 20.16 1.80
N TYR A 370 -26.42 19.10 1.80
CA TYR A 370 -27.88 19.18 1.79
C TYR A 370 -28.53 19.07 3.18
N MET A 371 -27.73 18.97 4.26
CA MET A 371 -28.27 18.96 5.63
C MET A 371 -29.10 20.20 5.93
N CYS A 372 -28.73 21.37 5.42
CA CYS A 372 -29.52 22.59 5.61
C CYS A 372 -30.93 22.47 5.00
N LEU A 373 -31.03 21.85 3.82
CA LEU A 373 -32.30 21.58 3.15
C LEU A 373 -33.14 20.58 3.96
N LEU A 374 -32.51 19.49 4.44
CA LEU A 374 -33.18 18.49 5.27
C LEU A 374 -33.66 19.07 6.61
N ILE A 375 -32.86 19.93 7.24
CA ILE A 375 -33.26 20.64 8.47
C ILE A 375 -34.44 21.57 8.20
N ALA A 376 -34.45 22.29 7.08
CA ALA A 376 -35.56 23.18 6.72
C ALA A 376 -36.87 22.42 6.53
N PHE A 377 -36.86 21.31 5.78
CA PHE A 377 -38.03 20.44 5.63
C PHE A 377 -38.43 19.77 6.94
N SER A 378 -37.46 19.32 7.74
CA SER A 378 -37.69 18.72 9.05
C SER A 378 -38.43 19.68 9.98
N LEU A 379 -37.95 20.93 10.11
CA LEU A 379 -38.63 21.96 10.90
C LEU A 379 -40.01 22.29 10.33
N SER A 380 -40.15 22.34 9.00
CA SER A 380 -41.45 22.57 8.36
C SER A 380 -42.46 21.46 8.70
N PHE A 381 -42.05 20.20 8.64
CA PHE A 381 -42.90 19.06 9.03
C PHE A 381 -43.17 19.04 10.52
N GLY A 382 -42.22 19.43 11.38
CA GLY A 382 -42.45 19.61 12.82
C GLY A 382 -43.57 20.61 13.13
N VAL A 383 -43.67 21.70 12.35
CA VAL A 383 -44.75 22.69 12.50
C VAL A 383 -46.08 22.18 11.93
N LEU A 384 -46.06 21.57 10.75
CA LEU A 384 -47.27 21.13 10.03
C LEU A 384 -47.90 19.87 10.65
N LEU A 385 -47.09 18.98 11.21
CA LEU A 385 -47.46 17.64 11.68
C LEU A 385 -47.21 17.48 13.19
N SER A 386 -47.31 18.57 13.97
CA SER A 386 -46.97 18.59 15.39
C SER A 386 -47.75 17.58 16.27
N LYS A 387 -48.90 17.10 15.79
CA LYS A 387 -49.72 16.10 16.50
C LYS A 387 -49.23 14.67 16.30
N TYR A 388 -48.52 14.40 15.22
CA TYR A 388 -48.01 13.06 14.90
C TYR A 388 -46.81 12.70 15.78
N LYS A 389 -46.77 11.47 16.28
CA LYS A 389 -45.82 11.05 17.33
C LYS A 389 -44.35 11.25 16.92
N SER A 390 -44.00 10.98 15.67
CA SER A 390 -42.62 11.12 15.17
C SER A 390 -42.15 12.57 15.03
N PHE A 391 -43.07 13.55 15.00
CA PHE A 391 -42.77 14.97 14.78
C PHE A 391 -42.81 15.81 16.07
N LYS A 392 -42.94 15.17 17.24
CA LYS A 392 -42.99 15.87 18.55
C LYS A 392 -41.65 16.41 19.02
N GLU A 393 -40.58 15.64 18.85
CA GLU A 393 -39.23 16.09 19.22
C GLU A 393 -38.39 16.37 17.96
N PRO A 394 -37.52 17.40 17.99
CA PRO A 394 -36.74 17.78 16.81
C PRO A 394 -35.78 16.68 16.34
N ALA A 395 -35.28 15.83 17.25
CA ALA A 395 -34.40 14.72 16.90
C ALA A 395 -35.12 13.61 16.12
N TRP A 396 -36.31 13.20 16.57
CA TRP A 396 -37.15 12.20 15.87
C TRP A 396 -37.69 12.76 14.56
N THR A 397 -38.02 14.04 14.53
CA THR A 397 -38.46 14.77 13.33
C THR A 397 -37.39 14.72 12.24
N LEU A 398 -36.14 14.99 12.61
CA LEU A 398 -35.01 14.95 11.69
C LEU A 398 -34.71 13.51 11.24
N LEU A 399 -34.76 12.53 12.16
CA LEU A 399 -34.58 11.12 11.82
C LEU A 399 -35.66 10.63 10.83
N LYS A 400 -36.95 10.94 11.09
CA LYS A 400 -38.06 10.59 10.20
C LYS A 400 -37.92 11.28 8.83
N THR A 401 -37.45 12.53 8.80
CA THR A 401 -37.18 13.25 7.54
C THR A 401 -36.06 12.60 6.73
N ILE A 402 -35.00 12.10 7.39
CA ILE A 402 -33.92 11.35 6.73
C ILE A 402 -34.42 10.00 6.21
N ILE A 403 -35.25 9.30 6.98
CA ILE A 403 -35.87 8.03 6.53
C ILE A 403 -36.76 8.29 5.31
N MET A 404 -37.53 9.37 5.31
CA MET A 404 -38.38 9.76 4.18
C MET A 404 -37.58 10.03 2.87
N MET A 405 -36.29 10.37 2.97
CA MET A 405 -35.40 10.52 1.81
C MET A 405 -35.11 9.17 1.11
N SER A 406 -35.09 8.04 1.83
CA SER A 406 -34.81 6.71 1.25
C SER A 406 -35.95 6.19 0.35
N GLY A 407 -37.08 6.89 0.31
CA GLY A 407 -38.28 6.49 -0.43
C GLY A 407 -39.28 5.69 0.41
N GLU A 408 -39.00 5.46 1.70
CA GLU A 408 -39.96 4.95 2.67
C GLU A 408 -40.97 6.06 3.01
N LEU A 409 -41.96 6.21 2.13
CA LEU A 409 -43.01 7.22 2.22
C LEU A 409 -44.29 6.58 2.78
N GLU A 410 -44.49 6.66 4.10
CA GLU A 410 -45.74 6.28 4.78
C GLU A 410 -46.80 7.38 4.60
N TYR A 411 -47.29 7.57 3.38
CA TYR A 411 -48.29 8.62 3.09
C TYR A 411 -49.63 8.33 3.78
N GLU A 412 -50.07 7.08 3.80
CA GLU A 412 -51.35 6.71 4.43
C GLU A 412 -51.33 6.98 5.93
N ASP A 413 -50.28 6.55 6.63
CA ASP A 413 -50.18 6.70 8.08
C ASP A 413 -49.97 8.15 8.53
N VAL A 414 -49.50 9.05 7.66
CA VAL A 414 -49.29 10.47 8.01
C VAL A 414 -50.54 11.31 7.74
N PHE A 415 -51.32 10.99 6.71
CA PHE A 415 -52.43 11.82 6.23
C PHE A 415 -53.83 11.27 6.53
N TYR A 416 -53.96 9.97 6.81
CA TYR A 416 -55.25 9.30 7.09
C TYR A 416 -55.30 8.64 8.48
N ASP A 417 -54.40 8.99 9.39
CA ASP A 417 -54.44 8.52 10.78
C ASP A 417 -55.56 9.23 11.56
N ASP A 418 -56.55 8.45 11.98
CA ASP A 418 -57.71 8.89 12.77
C ASP A 418 -57.29 9.46 14.14
N GLU A 419 -56.11 9.09 14.65
CA GLU A 419 -55.61 9.54 15.95
C GLU A 419 -54.95 10.94 15.90
N ALA A 420 -54.54 11.43 14.73
CA ALA A 420 -53.79 12.68 14.58
C ALA A 420 -54.23 13.54 13.37
N PRO A 421 -55.41 14.20 13.43
CA PRO A 421 -55.91 14.99 12.31
C PRO A 421 -55.06 16.23 12.01
N ILE A 422 -54.70 16.40 10.73
CA ILE A 422 -53.93 17.52 10.20
C ILE A 422 -54.74 18.82 10.27
N ILE A 423 -54.14 19.88 10.84
CA ILE A 423 -54.78 21.19 10.99
C ILE A 423 -54.81 21.95 9.65
N TYR A 424 -53.73 21.86 8.88
CA TYR A 424 -53.56 22.59 7.62
C TYR A 424 -53.27 21.63 6.45
N PRO A 425 -54.31 20.98 5.89
CA PRO A 425 -54.12 19.93 4.89
C PRO A 425 -53.47 20.47 3.62
N VAL A 426 -53.94 21.59 3.07
CA VAL A 426 -53.44 22.11 1.78
C VAL A 426 -51.94 22.41 1.82
N THR A 427 -51.45 23.10 2.86
CA THR A 427 -50.02 23.42 3.00
C THR A 427 -49.18 22.18 3.26
N ALA A 428 -49.70 21.20 4.01
CA ALA A 428 -49.02 19.94 4.26
C ALA A 428 -48.83 19.14 2.95
N HIS A 429 -49.87 19.05 2.11
CA HIS A 429 -49.78 18.37 0.81
C HIS A 429 -48.79 19.06 -0.14
N ILE A 430 -48.77 20.41 -0.17
CA ILE A 430 -47.83 21.18 -1.00
C ILE A 430 -46.39 20.95 -0.54
N MET A 431 -46.12 21.05 0.76
CA MET A 431 -44.77 20.84 1.32
C MET A 431 -44.30 19.40 1.13
N TYR A 432 -45.21 18.43 1.27
CA TYR A 432 -44.92 17.04 1.02
C TYR A 432 -44.60 16.76 -0.46
N LEU A 433 -45.39 17.30 -1.39
CA LEU A 433 -45.11 17.22 -2.83
C LEU A 433 -43.76 17.84 -3.19
N ALA A 434 -43.45 19.01 -2.63
CA ALA A 434 -42.17 19.67 -2.82
C ALA A 434 -41.01 18.83 -2.28
N PHE A 435 -41.18 18.17 -1.13
CA PHE A 435 -40.18 17.25 -0.58
C PHE A 435 -39.95 16.04 -1.48
N VAL A 436 -41.02 15.39 -1.96
CA VAL A 436 -40.90 14.24 -2.85
C VAL A 436 -40.17 14.62 -4.14
N LEU A 437 -40.49 15.77 -4.73
CA LEU A 437 -39.84 16.21 -5.98
C LEU A 437 -38.37 16.59 -5.76
N LEU A 438 -38.07 17.45 -4.78
CA LEU A 438 -36.74 18.01 -4.58
C LEU A 438 -35.79 17.04 -3.89
N VAL A 439 -36.27 16.33 -2.87
CA VAL A 439 -35.45 15.43 -2.04
C VAL A 439 -35.55 14.01 -2.58
N THR A 440 -36.74 13.41 -2.61
CA THR A 440 -36.85 11.98 -2.96
C THR A 440 -36.53 11.68 -4.43
N ILE A 441 -36.93 12.54 -5.38
CA ILE A 441 -36.67 12.32 -6.81
C ILE A 441 -35.35 12.95 -7.24
N ILE A 442 -35.18 14.27 -7.09
CA ILE A 442 -33.99 14.96 -7.62
C ILE A 442 -32.74 14.59 -6.82
N LEU A 443 -32.79 14.72 -5.49
CA LEU A 443 -31.61 14.50 -4.65
C LEU A 443 -31.16 13.04 -4.69
N THR A 444 -32.06 12.08 -4.50
CA THR A 444 -31.71 10.65 -4.52
C THR A 444 -31.17 10.21 -5.88
N ASN A 445 -31.77 10.65 -7.00
CA ASN A 445 -31.26 10.30 -8.33
C ASN A 445 -29.89 10.94 -8.61
N LEU A 446 -29.65 12.16 -8.15
CA LEU A 446 -28.33 12.80 -8.24
C LEU A 446 -27.28 12.03 -7.43
N MET A 447 -27.62 11.58 -6.22
CA MET A 447 -26.73 10.77 -5.37
C MET A 447 -26.38 9.43 -6.01
N VAL A 448 -27.37 8.74 -6.59
CA VAL A 448 -27.15 7.48 -7.32
C VAL A 448 -26.27 7.72 -8.55
N GLY A 449 -26.54 8.78 -9.32
CA GLY A 449 -25.75 9.14 -10.50
C GLY A 449 -24.27 9.36 -10.19
N LEU A 450 -23.97 10.12 -9.14
CA LEU A 450 -22.60 10.37 -8.67
C LEU A 450 -21.93 9.08 -8.16
N ALA A 451 -22.66 8.28 -7.37
CA ALA A 451 -22.14 7.00 -6.88
C ALA A 451 -21.76 6.06 -8.03
N VAL A 452 -22.57 6.00 -9.09
CA VAL A 452 -22.29 5.17 -10.27
C VAL A 452 -21.08 5.69 -11.04
N SER A 453 -20.93 7.00 -11.24
CA SER A 453 -19.76 7.55 -11.91
C SER A 453 -18.47 7.29 -11.12
N ASP A 454 -18.51 7.44 -9.80
CA ASP A 454 -17.36 7.16 -8.92
C ASP A 454 -16.97 5.68 -8.98
N ILE A 455 -17.96 4.79 -8.97
CA ILE A 455 -17.76 3.34 -9.13
C ILE A 455 -17.07 3.01 -10.46
N GLN A 456 -17.53 3.61 -11.56
CA GLN A 456 -16.96 3.37 -12.89
C GLN A 456 -15.51 3.86 -12.98
N GLU A 457 -15.20 5.02 -12.40
CA GLU A 457 -13.83 5.54 -12.36
C GLU A 457 -12.90 4.63 -11.56
N LEU A 458 -13.33 4.20 -10.36
CA LEU A 458 -12.59 3.27 -9.52
C LEU A 458 -12.37 1.92 -10.20
N GLN A 459 -13.33 1.41 -10.98
CA GLN A 459 -13.16 0.17 -11.72
C GLN A 459 -12.12 0.27 -12.84
N ARG A 460 -12.02 1.43 -13.51
CA ARG A 460 -11.00 1.67 -14.56
C ARG A 460 -9.58 1.66 -13.98
N SER A 461 -9.39 2.20 -12.77
CA SER A 461 -8.09 2.22 -12.09
C SER A 461 -7.82 0.99 -11.22
N ALA A 462 -8.83 0.15 -10.96
CA ALA A 462 -8.80 -0.95 -9.99
C ALA A 462 -7.60 -1.90 -10.16
N GLY A 463 -7.21 -2.24 -11.38
CA GLY A 463 -6.08 -3.12 -11.63
C GLY A 463 -4.75 -2.55 -11.12
N LEU A 464 -4.55 -1.24 -11.32
CA LEU A 464 -3.37 -0.52 -10.86
C LEU A 464 -3.41 -0.29 -9.35
N ASP A 465 -4.55 0.16 -8.84
CA ASP A 465 -4.71 0.45 -7.42
C ASP A 465 -4.63 -0.82 -6.57
N ARG A 466 -5.02 -1.97 -7.13
CA ARG A 466 -4.78 -3.30 -6.53
C ARG A 466 -3.29 -3.57 -6.34
N LEU A 467 -2.46 -3.28 -7.35
CA LEU A 467 -1.01 -3.49 -7.28
C LEU A 467 -0.36 -2.52 -6.29
N VAL A 468 -0.82 -1.26 -6.26
CA VAL A 468 -0.37 -0.25 -5.29
C VAL A 468 -0.65 -0.71 -3.86
N ARG A 469 -1.90 -1.08 -3.55
CA ARG A 469 -2.28 -1.60 -2.22
C ARG A 469 -1.50 -2.84 -1.82
N GLN A 470 -1.30 -3.75 -2.77
CA GLN A 470 -0.51 -4.95 -2.53
C GLN A 470 0.94 -4.59 -2.18
N ALA A 471 1.55 -3.61 -2.87
CA ALA A 471 2.89 -3.13 -2.58
C ALA A 471 2.98 -2.43 -1.21
N GLU A 472 2.03 -1.53 -0.91
CA GLU A 472 1.97 -0.81 0.38
C GLU A 472 1.78 -1.77 1.56
N LEU A 473 0.87 -2.73 1.45
CA LEU A 473 0.63 -3.73 2.48
C LEU A 473 1.86 -4.60 2.73
N VAL A 474 2.53 -5.04 1.65
CA VAL A 474 3.76 -5.81 1.75
C VAL A 474 4.88 -4.99 2.38
N ALA A 475 5.04 -3.72 1.99
CA ALA A 475 6.05 -2.82 2.55
C ALA A 475 5.82 -2.53 4.03
N HIS A 476 4.57 -2.31 4.44
CA HIS A 476 4.21 -2.11 5.83
C HIS A 476 4.52 -3.36 6.67
N LEU A 477 4.17 -4.56 6.18
CA LEU A 477 4.51 -5.82 6.84
C LEU A 477 6.04 -6.02 6.94
N GLU A 478 6.79 -5.68 5.89
CA GLU A 478 8.26 -5.71 5.94
C GLU A 478 8.80 -4.77 7.03
N SER A 479 8.35 -3.53 7.08
CA SER A 479 8.79 -2.55 8.09
C SER A 479 8.55 -3.04 9.54
N MET A 480 7.38 -3.65 9.80
CA MET A 480 7.07 -4.23 11.11
C MET A 480 7.96 -5.43 11.45
N LEU A 481 8.22 -6.31 10.48
CA LEU A 481 9.07 -7.49 10.67
C LEU A 481 10.56 -7.16 10.88
N PHE A 482 11.04 -6.02 10.36
CA PHE A 482 12.41 -5.54 10.55
C PHE A 482 12.56 -4.49 11.66
N SER A 483 11.52 -4.25 12.44
CA SER A 483 11.55 -3.29 13.54
C SER A 483 12.51 -3.71 14.66
N ARG A 484 13.20 -2.73 15.28
CA ARG A 484 14.10 -2.96 16.42
C ARG A 484 13.39 -3.47 17.67
N LEU A 485 12.08 -3.22 17.77
CA LEU A 485 11.22 -3.65 18.87
C LEU A 485 10.98 -5.17 18.87
N LEU A 486 11.11 -5.84 17.73
CA LEU A 486 11.02 -7.30 17.64
C LEU A 486 12.25 -8.04 18.22
N TYR A 487 13.27 -7.31 18.69
CA TYR A 487 14.47 -7.90 19.32
C TYR A 487 14.15 -8.55 20.69
N CYS A 488 13.03 -8.16 21.33
CA CYS A 488 12.52 -8.79 22.55
C CYS A 488 11.83 -10.15 22.29
N VAL A 489 11.48 -10.46 21.04
CA VAL A 489 10.84 -11.73 20.67
C VAL A 489 11.91 -12.82 20.55
N PRO A 490 11.67 -14.06 21.03
CA PRO A 490 12.67 -15.13 20.97
C PRO A 490 13.21 -15.32 19.55
N HIS A 491 14.54 -15.35 19.44
CA HIS A 491 15.29 -15.34 18.18
C HIS A 491 14.87 -16.44 17.18
N ARG A 492 14.37 -17.58 17.66
CA ARG A 492 13.85 -18.68 16.83
C ARG A 492 12.58 -18.30 16.05
N LEU A 493 11.67 -17.53 16.66
CA LEU A 493 10.48 -17.02 15.99
C LEU A 493 10.85 -15.93 14.98
N LEU A 494 11.72 -14.98 15.37
CA LEU A 494 12.18 -13.91 14.49
C LEU A 494 12.84 -14.45 13.21
N THR A 495 13.77 -15.39 13.37
CA THR A 495 14.44 -16.04 12.23
C THR A 495 13.48 -16.86 11.36
N PHE A 496 12.43 -17.44 11.94
CA PHE A 496 11.35 -18.10 11.22
C PHE A 496 10.53 -17.10 10.40
N PHE A 497 10.09 -15.98 10.99
CA PHE A 497 9.37 -14.92 10.30
C PHE A 497 10.20 -14.31 9.16
N HIS A 498 11.47 -13.97 9.41
CA HIS A 498 12.38 -13.45 8.38
C HIS A 498 12.63 -14.45 7.25
N LYS A 499 12.67 -15.77 7.53
CA LYS A 499 12.79 -16.82 6.51
C LYS A 499 11.57 -16.88 5.59
N HIS A 500 10.39 -16.64 6.13
CA HIS A 500 9.13 -16.77 5.41
C HIS A 500 8.71 -15.48 4.71
N ALA A 501 9.13 -14.31 5.21
CA ALA A 501 8.73 -13.01 4.67
C ALA A 501 9.61 -12.50 3.50
N LEU A 502 10.93 -12.64 3.59
CA LEU A 502 11.85 -12.15 2.55
C LEU A 502 11.87 -13.07 1.34
N LEU A 503 11.87 -12.49 0.13
CA LEU A 503 11.94 -13.25 -1.11
C LEU A 503 13.39 -13.57 -1.50
N LEU A 504 14.34 -12.64 -1.28
CA LEU A 504 15.72 -12.70 -1.79
C LEU A 504 16.78 -13.22 -0.79
N ARG A 505 16.39 -13.86 0.33
CA ARG A 505 17.31 -14.31 1.40
C ARG A 505 18.48 -15.22 0.97
N SER A 506 18.40 -15.87 -0.19
CA SER A 506 19.48 -16.72 -0.72
C SER A 506 19.94 -16.22 -2.09
N GLN A 507 21.27 -16.14 -2.30
CA GLN A 507 21.93 -15.71 -3.54
C GLN A 507 21.44 -16.46 -4.80
N TYR A 508 20.79 -17.62 -4.62
CA TYR A 508 20.26 -18.46 -5.70
C TYR A 508 18.86 -18.06 -6.21
N TYR A 509 18.10 -17.20 -5.50
CA TYR A 509 16.71 -16.85 -5.86
C TYR A 509 16.53 -15.49 -6.55
N TRP A 510 17.62 -14.91 -7.05
CA TRP A 510 17.62 -13.57 -7.65
C TRP A 510 17.09 -13.57 -9.08
N ALA A 511 16.96 -14.78 -9.66
CA ALA A 511 16.43 -15.00 -10.99
C ALA A 511 15.34 -16.07 -10.96
N LEU A 512 14.25 -15.83 -11.68
CA LEU A 512 13.19 -16.81 -11.89
C LEU A 512 13.18 -17.28 -13.33
N TYR A 513 13.23 -18.59 -13.54
CA TYR A 513 13.14 -19.23 -14.84
C TYR A 513 11.70 -19.70 -15.06
N ILE A 514 11.14 -19.31 -16.20
CA ILE A 514 9.76 -19.62 -16.60
C ILE A 514 9.80 -20.21 -18.00
N ARG A 515 9.02 -21.27 -18.22
CA ARG A 515 8.75 -21.82 -19.55
C ARG A 515 7.38 -21.31 -20.01
N PRO A 516 7.33 -20.33 -20.94
CA PRO A 516 6.06 -19.72 -21.32
C PRO A 516 5.16 -20.65 -22.14
N ASN A 517 5.77 -21.63 -22.84
CA ASN A 517 5.07 -22.55 -23.74
C ASN A 517 4.67 -23.87 -23.06
N ASP A 518 5.11 -24.14 -21.82
CA ASP A 518 4.76 -25.35 -21.07
C ASP A 518 3.42 -25.17 -20.32
N PRO A 519 2.36 -25.94 -20.65
CA PRO A 519 1.07 -25.84 -19.97
C PRO A 519 1.11 -26.26 -18.50
N ARG A 520 2.16 -26.97 -18.05
CA ARG A 520 2.37 -27.44 -16.66
C ARG A 520 3.02 -26.38 -15.76
N GLU A 521 3.51 -25.27 -16.31
CA GLU A 521 4.15 -24.20 -15.55
C GLU A 521 3.10 -23.41 -14.73
N THR A 522 3.02 -23.71 -13.43
CA THR A 522 2.03 -23.13 -12.50
C THR A 522 2.64 -22.17 -11.47
N LYS A 523 3.94 -21.86 -11.58
CA LYS A 523 4.62 -20.97 -10.63
C LYS A 523 4.01 -19.56 -10.62
N ILE A 524 3.51 -19.10 -11.77
CA ILE A 524 2.98 -17.75 -12.00
C ILE A 524 1.68 -17.85 -12.84
N PRO A 525 0.71 -16.96 -12.64
CA PRO A 525 -0.48 -16.88 -13.48
C PRO A 525 -0.18 -16.71 -14.98
N ARG A 526 -0.96 -17.38 -15.83
CA ARG A 526 -0.80 -17.37 -17.30
C ARG A 526 -0.84 -15.97 -17.92
N TYR A 527 -1.64 -15.06 -17.38
CA TYR A 527 -1.72 -13.69 -17.92
C TYR A 527 -0.39 -12.92 -17.79
N ILE A 528 0.36 -13.12 -16.69
CA ILE A 528 1.68 -12.51 -16.51
C ILE A 528 2.67 -13.13 -17.49
N ILE A 529 2.62 -14.46 -17.66
CA ILE A 529 3.46 -15.19 -18.61
C ILE A 529 3.24 -14.65 -20.03
N GLN A 530 1.98 -14.46 -20.44
CA GLN A 530 1.62 -13.87 -21.73
C GLN A 530 2.14 -12.44 -21.87
N ASN A 531 2.05 -11.61 -20.82
CA ASN A 531 2.60 -10.26 -20.84
C ASN A 531 4.12 -10.25 -20.99
N ILE A 532 4.83 -11.12 -20.26
CA ILE A 532 6.29 -11.30 -20.39
C ILE A 532 6.64 -11.74 -21.81
N TYR A 533 5.94 -12.74 -22.33
CA TYR A 533 6.16 -13.29 -23.67
C TYR A 533 5.92 -12.24 -24.76
N ARG A 534 4.82 -11.50 -24.70
CA ARG A 534 4.50 -10.40 -25.62
C ARG A 534 5.61 -9.35 -25.61
N LEU A 535 6.05 -8.94 -24.43
CA LEU A 535 7.09 -7.93 -24.27
C LEU A 535 8.42 -8.41 -24.89
N VAL A 536 8.80 -9.67 -24.64
CA VAL A 536 9.98 -10.30 -25.24
C VAL A 536 9.90 -10.33 -26.77
N VAL A 537 8.74 -10.70 -27.34
CA VAL A 537 8.51 -10.75 -28.79
C VAL A 537 8.66 -9.36 -29.42
N GLU A 538 8.05 -8.33 -28.82
CA GLU A 538 8.14 -6.94 -29.30
C GLU A 538 9.59 -6.41 -29.34
N ARG A 539 10.50 -6.97 -28.51
CA ARG A 539 11.92 -6.58 -28.50
C ARG A 539 12.80 -7.26 -29.55
N LYS A 540 12.48 -8.49 -29.99
CA LYS A 540 13.30 -9.22 -30.98
C LYS A 540 13.61 -8.40 -32.24
N PRO A 541 12.65 -7.69 -32.88
CA PRO A 541 12.95 -6.85 -34.05
C PRO A 541 13.80 -5.61 -33.70
N ARG A 542 13.68 -5.05 -32.49
CA ARG A 542 14.50 -3.92 -32.02
C ARG A 542 15.96 -4.32 -31.80
N ARG A 543 16.21 -5.53 -31.29
CA ARG A 543 17.58 -6.09 -31.15
C ARG A 543 18.21 -6.36 -32.52
N LYS A 544 17.48 -6.97 -33.45
CA LYS A 544 17.99 -7.27 -34.81
C LYS A 544 18.39 -5.99 -35.56
N ARG A 545 17.52 -4.96 -35.55
CA ARG A 545 17.84 -3.62 -36.13
C ARG A 545 19.04 -2.92 -35.49
N ARG A 546 19.28 -3.10 -34.18
CA ARG A 546 20.47 -2.56 -33.49
C ARG A 546 21.74 -3.34 -33.84
N SER A 547 21.65 -4.66 -33.92
CA SER A 547 22.75 -5.52 -34.39
C SER A 547 23.18 -5.13 -35.80
N ASP A 548 22.22 -4.98 -36.72
CA ASP A 548 22.50 -4.61 -38.11
C ASP A 548 23.12 -3.19 -38.23
N LYS A 549 22.71 -2.25 -37.37
CA LYS A 549 23.32 -0.91 -37.28
C LYS A 549 24.73 -0.93 -36.67
N CYS A 550 25.00 -1.80 -35.69
CA CYS A 550 26.34 -1.96 -35.11
C CYS A 550 27.30 -2.64 -36.09
N ILE A 551 26.85 -3.68 -36.82
CA ILE A 551 27.65 -4.34 -37.86
C ILE A 551 28.01 -3.33 -38.97
N ARG A 552 27.08 -2.48 -39.39
CA ARG A 552 27.34 -1.40 -40.36
C ARG A 552 28.29 -0.31 -39.85
N LYS A 553 28.37 -0.08 -38.53
CA LYS A 553 29.30 0.90 -37.93
C LYS A 553 30.66 0.31 -37.55
N GLY A 554 30.74 -1.00 -37.31
CA GLY A 554 32.00 -1.73 -37.10
C GLY A 554 32.68 -2.15 -38.41
N GLY A 555 31.93 -2.23 -39.52
CA GLY A 555 32.43 -2.62 -40.83
C GLY A 555 33.03 -1.49 -41.69
N SER A 556 33.27 -0.30 -41.14
CA SER A 556 33.82 0.84 -41.89
C SER A 556 35.28 1.19 -41.53
N VAL A 557 36.10 0.19 -41.19
CA VAL A 557 37.58 0.29 -41.19
C VAL A 557 38.18 -1.01 -41.75
N SER A 558 38.02 -1.22 -43.05
CA SER A 558 38.94 -2.02 -43.88
C SER A 558 38.52 -1.93 -45.35
N ARG A 559 38.91 -0.83 -46.01
CA ARG A 559 39.15 -0.85 -47.46
C ARG A 559 40.62 -1.14 -47.68
N VAL A 560 40.96 -2.34 -48.14
CA VAL A 560 42.13 -2.58 -48.98
C VAL A 560 41.73 -3.57 -50.09
N ASN A 561 42.09 -3.18 -51.30
CA ASN A 561 41.87 -3.79 -52.62
C ASN A 561 42.24 -5.28 -52.72
N SER A 562 41.54 -6.01 -53.61
CA SER A 562 42.15 -6.61 -54.81
C SER A 562 41.10 -7.23 -55.75
N ASN A 563 41.31 -6.98 -57.03
CA ASN A 563 40.60 -7.45 -58.22
C ASN A 563 40.38 -8.99 -58.28
N ILE A 564 39.38 -9.45 -59.02
CA ILE A 564 39.54 -10.26 -60.27
C ILE A 564 38.19 -10.89 -60.75
N SER A 565 37.91 -10.60 -62.03
CA SER A 565 37.13 -11.32 -63.07
C SER A 565 35.71 -11.84 -62.84
N ALA A 566 34.85 -11.37 -63.74
CA ALA A 566 33.66 -12.02 -64.26
C ALA A 566 33.89 -13.48 -64.68
N ILE A 567 32.86 -14.33 -64.51
CA ILE A 567 32.42 -15.37 -65.46
C ILE A 567 30.93 -15.65 -65.16
N SER A 568 30.17 -15.69 -66.25
CA SER A 568 28.78 -16.09 -66.45
C SER A 568 28.39 -17.45 -65.85
N MET A 569 27.14 -17.63 -65.43
CA MET A 569 26.19 -18.51 -66.16
C MET A 569 24.77 -18.47 -65.60
N GLU A 570 23.84 -18.39 -66.55
CA GLU A 570 22.39 -18.55 -66.50
C GLU A 570 21.93 -19.98 -66.13
N LYS A 571 20.67 -20.08 -65.64
CA LYS A 571 19.72 -21.22 -65.66
C LYS A 571 20.13 -22.41 -64.76
N ILE A 572 19.27 -22.93 -63.89
CA ILE A 572 17.86 -23.37 -64.02
C ILE A 572 17.08 -23.02 -62.75
#